data_AF-A0A2M9WMC5-F1
#
_entry.id   AF-A0A2M9WMC5-F1
#
_cell.length_a   1.000
_cell.length_b   1.000
_cell.length_c   1.000
_cell.angle_alpha   90.00
_cell.angle_beta   90.00
_cell.angle_gamma   90.00
#
_symmetry.space_group_name_H-M   'P 1'
#
loop_
_entity.id
_entity.type
_entity.pdbx_description
1 polymer ?
#
loop_
_entity_poly.entity_id
_entity_poly.type
_entity_poly.pdbx_seq_one_letter_code
_entity_poly.pdbx_strand_id
1 'polypeptide(L)'
;MAASNIRKKKHYLYSSIVEAQYHGHSFLLKLVFVSNRGNKNKYLVLATTQTKLRPEEIIQLYGRRWQIETYFKTSKQYLTLDKSQVQSYDGQCGYIAVTAITYDLLAWQERQNTDDKTIGDLFYLMNESLPDIKFVDALVYLISELKELKQTSFEKIDEAIDDFISQLPRCIQIALKQII
;
A
#
# COMPACT_ATOMS: atom_id res chain seq x y z
N MET A 1 -17.71 -32.88 7.63
CA MET A 1 -17.64 -32.05 8.86
C MET A 1 -16.82 -32.80 9.90
N ALA A 2 -15.58 -32.38 10.15
CA ALA A 2 -14.78 -32.88 11.26
C ALA A 2 -14.15 -31.65 11.93
N ALA A 3 -14.74 -31.19 13.03
CA ALA A 3 -14.19 -30.11 13.84
C ALA A 3 -12.90 -30.62 14.49
N SER A 4 -11.77 -30.03 14.14
CA SER A 4 -10.50 -30.37 14.79
C SER A 4 -10.56 -29.90 16.25
N ASN A 5 -10.53 -30.86 17.17
CA ASN A 5 -10.45 -30.62 18.62
C ASN A 5 -9.04 -30.17 19.02
N ILE A 6 -8.54 -29.08 18.44
CA ILE A 6 -7.34 -28.41 18.93
C ILE A 6 -7.77 -27.58 20.14
N ARG A 7 -7.51 -28.08 21.35
CA ARG A 7 -7.51 -27.26 22.56
C ARG A 7 -6.52 -26.11 22.32
N LYS A 8 -7.02 -24.89 22.04
CA LYS A 8 -6.21 -23.68 21.93
C LYS A 8 -5.43 -23.51 23.24
N LYS A 9 -4.14 -23.84 23.24
CA LYS A 9 -3.23 -23.46 24.34
C LYS A 9 -3.38 -21.95 24.54
N LYS A 10 -3.63 -21.51 25.78
CA LYS A 10 -3.69 -20.09 26.14
C LYS A 10 -2.49 -19.40 25.49
N HIS A 11 -2.75 -18.40 24.66
CA HIS A 11 -1.74 -17.76 23.80
C HIS A 11 -0.70 -16.94 24.60
N TYR A 12 -0.80 -16.92 25.94
CA TYR A 12 0.07 -16.21 26.86
C TYR A 12 0.30 -17.05 28.13
N LEU A 13 1.43 -16.78 28.79
CA LEU A 13 1.85 -17.45 30.02
C LEU A 13 1.17 -16.82 31.24
N TYR A 14 1.26 -15.50 31.36
CA TYR A 14 0.78 -14.75 32.52
C TYR A 14 0.51 -13.29 32.16
N SER A 15 -0.31 -12.60 32.94
CA SER A 15 -0.53 -11.15 32.84
C SER A 15 -0.64 -10.53 34.22
N SER A 16 0.00 -9.37 34.40
CA SER A 16 -0.04 -8.57 35.64
C SER A 16 -0.34 -7.11 35.34
N ILE A 17 -0.90 -6.42 36.31
CA ILE A 17 -0.97 -4.96 36.33
C ILE A 17 0.13 -4.48 37.27
N VAL A 18 0.93 -3.54 36.78
CA VAL A 18 2.03 -2.91 37.52
C VAL A 18 1.84 -1.40 37.49
N GLU A 19 2.40 -0.73 38.48
CA GLU A 19 2.50 0.72 38.50
C GLU A 19 3.87 1.12 37.93
N ALA A 20 3.89 1.98 36.93
CA ALA A 20 5.10 2.48 36.30
C ALA A 20 5.29 3.96 36.64
N GLN A 21 6.53 4.33 36.97
CA GLN A 21 6.91 5.71 37.27
C GLN A 21 7.84 6.23 36.18
N TYR A 22 7.49 7.37 35.59
CA TYR A 22 8.30 8.05 34.57
C TYR A 22 8.21 9.57 34.75
N HIS A 23 9.36 10.23 34.92
CA HIS A 23 9.46 11.68 35.18
C HIS A 23 8.50 12.21 36.26
N GLY A 24 8.33 11.48 37.36
CA GLY A 24 7.44 11.88 38.47
C GLY A 24 5.95 11.61 38.24
N HIS A 25 5.55 11.08 37.08
CA HIS A 25 4.20 10.62 36.82
C HIS A 25 4.07 9.12 37.07
N SER A 26 3.05 8.72 37.82
CA SER A 26 2.70 7.32 38.03
C SER A 26 1.48 6.94 37.20
N PHE A 27 1.54 5.79 36.52
CA PHE A 27 0.44 5.25 35.75
C PHE A 27 0.43 3.73 35.74
N LEU A 28 -0.76 3.15 35.55
CA LEU A 28 -0.93 1.70 35.50
C LEU A 28 -0.58 1.16 34.12
N LEU A 29 0.21 0.09 34.11
CA LEU A 29 0.54 -0.70 32.93
C LEU A 29 0.09 -2.14 33.13
N LYS A 30 -0.51 -2.71 32.10
CA LYS A 30 -0.75 -4.15 32.03
C LYS A 30 0.34 -4.80 31.21
N LEU A 31 1.03 -5.76 31.82
CA LEU A 31 2.03 -6.59 31.19
C LEU A 31 1.40 -7.94 30.80
N VAL A 32 1.73 -8.42 29.60
CA VAL A 32 1.30 -9.72 29.07
C VAL A 32 2.53 -10.47 28.57
N PHE A 33 2.80 -11.63 29.16
CA PHE A 33 3.93 -12.48 28.83
C PHE A 33 3.50 -13.54 27.82
N VAL A 34 4.00 -13.44 26.60
CA VAL A 34 3.65 -14.28 25.45
C VAL A 34 4.77 -15.29 25.21
N SER A 35 4.45 -16.59 25.22
CA SER A 35 5.45 -17.63 24.93
C SER A 35 5.88 -17.60 23.46
N ASN A 36 7.18 -17.69 23.19
CA ASN A 36 7.66 -17.87 21.83
C ASN A 36 7.43 -19.32 21.37
N ARG A 37 6.69 -19.50 20.27
CA ARG A 37 6.39 -20.84 19.72
C ARG A 37 7.65 -21.58 19.24
N GLY A 38 8.69 -20.86 18.80
CA GLY A 38 9.93 -21.45 18.29
C GLY A 38 10.99 -21.71 19.36
N ASN A 39 10.87 -21.13 20.55
CA ASN A 39 11.84 -21.32 21.62
C ASN A 39 11.17 -21.28 23.00
N LYS A 40 11.06 -22.44 23.64
CA LYS A 40 10.33 -22.63 24.90
C LYS A 40 10.88 -21.80 26.08
N ASN A 41 12.15 -21.39 26.03
CA ASN A 41 12.79 -20.59 27.07
C ASN A 41 12.73 -19.08 26.80
N LYS A 42 12.18 -18.65 25.66
CA LYS A 42 12.04 -17.23 25.33
C LYS A 42 10.58 -16.81 25.39
N TYR A 43 10.34 -15.64 25.95
CA TYR A 43 9.02 -15.01 25.99
C TYR A 43 9.13 -13.56 25.52
N LEU A 44 8.05 -13.06 24.94
CA LEU A 44 7.85 -11.66 24.59
C LEU A 44 6.99 -11.01 25.66
N VAL A 45 7.36 -9.82 26.11
CA VAL A 45 6.54 -9.05 27.05
C VAL A 45 5.86 -7.91 26.29
N LEU A 46 4.54 -7.87 26.33
CA LEU A 46 3.73 -6.79 25.80
C LEU A 46 3.26 -5.91 26.95
N ALA A 47 3.39 -4.58 26.81
CA ALA A 47 2.91 -3.61 27.77
C ALA A 47 1.81 -2.75 27.15
N THR A 48 0.76 -2.44 27.92
CA THR A 48 -0.29 -1.51 27.49
C THR A 48 -0.78 -0.66 28.67
N THR A 49 -1.13 0.59 28.37
CA THR A 49 -1.83 1.49 29.32
C THR A 49 -3.32 1.17 29.43
N GLN A 50 -3.87 0.39 28.50
CA GLN A 50 -5.28 -0.03 28.52
C GLN A 50 -5.48 -1.29 29.36
N THR A 51 -5.55 -1.13 30.68
CA THR A 51 -5.63 -2.24 31.65
C THR A 51 -6.90 -3.11 31.53
N LYS A 52 -7.97 -2.56 30.94
CA LYS A 52 -9.26 -3.24 30.76
C LYS A 52 -9.25 -4.30 29.64
N LEU A 53 -8.32 -4.23 28.70
CA LEU A 53 -8.24 -5.19 27.58
C LEU A 53 -7.85 -6.58 28.07
N ARG A 54 -8.41 -7.62 27.44
CA ARG A 54 -8.02 -9.00 27.70
C ARG A 54 -6.65 -9.30 27.08
N PRO A 55 -5.84 -10.20 27.67
CA PRO A 55 -4.54 -10.56 27.11
C PRO A 55 -4.58 -10.98 25.64
N GLU A 56 -5.62 -11.69 25.20
CA GLU A 56 -5.78 -12.10 23.80
C GLU A 56 -5.95 -10.90 22.85
N GLU A 57 -6.70 -9.89 23.27
CA GLU A 57 -6.93 -8.66 22.49
C GLU A 57 -5.64 -7.85 22.35
N ILE A 58 -4.84 -7.80 23.43
CA ILE A 58 -3.52 -7.16 23.43
C ILE A 58 -2.58 -7.87 22.44
N ILE A 59 -2.60 -9.21 22.42
CA ILE A 59 -1.79 -10.00 21.49
C ILE A 59 -2.25 -9.78 20.04
N GLN A 60 -3.56 -9.74 19.78
CA GLN A 60 -4.09 -9.45 18.44
C GLN A 60 -3.75 -8.03 17.97
N LEU A 61 -3.87 -7.04 18.85
CA LEU A 61 -3.44 -5.66 18.60
C LEU A 61 -1.95 -5.60 18.25
N TYR A 62 -1.11 -6.29 19.02
CA TYR A 62 0.31 -6.38 18.70
C TYR A 62 0.57 -7.14 17.41
N GLY A 63 -0.23 -8.15 17.08
CA GLY A 63 -0.17 -8.85 15.79
C GLY A 63 -0.39 -7.90 14.61
N ARG A 64 -1.30 -6.92 14.74
CA ARG A 64 -1.49 -5.87 13.71
C ARG A 64 -0.24 -5.02 13.49
N ARG A 65 0.63 -4.85 14.50
CA ARG A 65 1.92 -4.15 14.33
C ARG A 65 2.77 -4.79 13.23
N TRP A 66 2.73 -6.11 13.05
CA TRP A 66 3.52 -6.80 12.01
C TRP A 66 3.18 -6.32 10.59
N GLN A 67 1.98 -5.75 10.39
CA GLN A 67 1.57 -5.20 9.09
C GLN A 67 2.52 -4.10 8.61
N ILE A 68 3.15 -3.32 9.50
CA ILE A 68 4.12 -2.29 9.09
C ILE A 68 5.42 -2.89 8.55
N GLU A 69 5.86 -4.03 9.08
CA GLU A 69 7.04 -4.74 8.56
C GLU A 69 6.75 -5.33 7.18
N THR A 70 5.52 -5.83 7.00
CA THR A 70 5.03 -6.31 5.70
C THR A 70 4.95 -5.17 4.70
N TYR A 71 4.41 -4.01 5.09
CA TYR A 71 4.42 -2.78 4.30
C TYR A 71 5.83 -2.44 3.83
N PHE A 72 6.80 -2.27 4.74
CA PHE A 72 8.15 -1.87 4.35
C PHE A 72 8.84 -2.91 3.47
N LYS A 73 8.55 -4.21 3.66
CA LYS A 73 9.06 -5.27 2.79
C LYS A 73 8.50 -5.14 1.37
N THR A 74 7.18 -5.06 1.24
CA THR A 74 6.49 -4.93 -0.06
C THR A 74 6.86 -3.63 -0.76
N SER A 75 6.90 -2.51 -0.04
CA SER A 75 7.20 -1.20 -0.63
C SER A 75 8.63 -1.12 -1.16
N LYS A 76 9.61 -1.74 -0.51
CA LYS A 76 10.97 -1.84 -1.06
C LYS A 76 11.03 -2.79 -2.26
N GLN A 77 10.44 -3.97 -2.12
CA GLN A 77 10.57 -5.03 -3.12
C GLN A 77 9.84 -4.73 -4.43
N TYR A 78 8.59 -4.26 -4.34
CA TYR A 78 7.71 -4.08 -5.50
C TYR A 78 7.54 -2.60 -5.85
N LEU A 79 7.33 -1.73 -4.86
CA LEU A 79 7.09 -0.29 -5.08
C LEU A 79 8.38 0.53 -5.15
N THR A 80 9.54 -0.14 -5.15
CA THR A 80 10.87 0.48 -5.36
C THR A 80 11.24 1.59 -4.38
N LEU A 81 10.65 1.61 -3.18
CA LEU A 81 10.81 2.68 -2.18
C LEU A 81 12.28 3.07 -1.91
N ASP A 82 13.22 2.14 -2.05
CA ASP A 82 14.65 2.30 -1.83
C ASP A 82 15.47 2.69 -3.07
N LYS A 83 14.82 2.86 -4.24
CA LYS A 83 15.47 3.18 -5.53
C LYS A 83 15.23 4.61 -6.03
N SER A 84 14.68 5.49 -5.19
CA SER A 84 14.48 6.88 -5.58
C SER A 84 15.80 7.59 -5.86
N GLN A 85 15.90 8.25 -7.02
CA GLN A 85 17.02 9.13 -7.37
C GLN A 85 16.75 10.60 -7.02
N VAL A 86 15.62 10.89 -6.35
CA VAL A 86 15.19 12.25 -6.03
C VAL A 86 16.11 12.83 -4.94
N GLN A 87 16.72 13.98 -5.23
CA GLN A 87 17.66 14.65 -4.33
C GLN A 87 17.03 15.78 -3.51
N SER A 88 15.86 16.29 -3.90
CA SER A 88 15.15 17.31 -3.13
C SER A 88 14.39 16.68 -1.95
N TYR A 89 14.38 17.37 -0.81
CA TYR A 89 13.65 16.92 0.38
C TYR A 89 12.15 16.76 0.09
N ASP A 90 11.52 17.80 -0.48
CA ASP A 90 10.09 17.75 -0.81
C ASP A 90 9.77 16.65 -1.83
N GLY A 91 10.69 16.40 -2.77
CA GLY A 91 10.54 15.32 -3.74
C GLY A 91 10.66 13.94 -3.10
N GLN A 92 11.53 13.75 -2.10
CA GLN A 92 11.60 12.52 -1.31
C GLN A 92 10.33 12.32 -0.48
N CYS A 93 9.82 13.37 0.16
CA CYS A 93 8.54 13.31 0.88
C CYS A 93 7.39 12.92 -0.06
N GLY A 94 7.31 13.54 -1.23
CA GLY A 94 6.31 13.21 -2.25
C GLY A 94 6.44 11.75 -2.73
N TYR A 95 7.67 11.29 -2.97
CA TYR A 95 7.94 9.91 -3.39
C TYR A 95 7.49 8.87 -2.34
N ILE A 96 7.81 9.11 -1.06
CA ILE A 96 7.37 8.25 0.05
C ILE A 96 5.84 8.26 0.15
N ALA A 97 5.21 9.43 0.03
CA ALA A 97 3.75 9.56 0.11
C ALA A 97 3.05 8.80 -1.02
N VAL A 98 3.51 8.95 -2.26
CA VAL A 98 2.98 8.20 -3.42
C VAL A 98 3.14 6.71 -3.22
N THR A 99 4.32 6.26 -2.78
CA THR A 99 4.57 4.83 -2.50
C THR A 99 3.62 4.29 -1.44
N ALA A 100 3.37 5.05 -0.37
CA ALA A 100 2.43 4.67 0.68
C ALA A 100 0.99 4.56 0.16
N ILE A 101 0.53 5.54 -0.61
CA ILE A 101 -0.81 5.53 -1.22
C ILE A 101 -0.96 4.35 -2.19
N THR A 102 0.04 4.07 -3.02
CA THR A 102 0.02 2.92 -3.95
C THR A 102 -0.08 1.61 -3.19
N TYR A 103 0.67 1.45 -2.09
CA TYR A 103 0.52 0.27 -1.24
C TYR A 103 -0.87 0.15 -0.65
N ASP A 104 -1.43 1.24 -0.12
CA ASP A 104 -2.75 1.23 0.51
C ASP A 104 -3.84 0.83 -0.49
N LEU A 105 -3.73 1.32 -1.74
CA LEU A 105 -4.62 0.92 -2.83
C LEU A 105 -4.51 -0.57 -3.16
N LEU A 106 -3.29 -1.08 -3.31
CA LEU A 106 -3.04 -2.50 -3.58
C LEU A 106 -3.53 -3.40 -2.44
N ALA A 107 -3.26 -3.02 -1.19
CA ALA A 107 -3.70 -3.75 -0.01
C ALA A 107 -5.22 -3.66 0.17
N TRP A 108 -5.87 -2.57 -0.25
CA TRP A 108 -7.32 -2.48 -0.30
C TRP A 108 -7.89 -3.44 -1.35
N GLN A 109 -7.33 -3.45 -2.55
CA GLN A 109 -7.76 -4.33 -3.64
C GLN A 109 -7.55 -5.82 -3.30
N GLU A 110 -6.44 -6.17 -2.66
CA GLU A 110 -6.19 -7.53 -2.14
C GLU A 110 -7.31 -7.99 -1.20
N ARG A 111 -7.75 -7.13 -0.26
CA ARG A 111 -8.81 -7.48 0.70
C ARG A 111 -10.19 -7.61 0.07
N GLN A 112 -10.44 -6.89 -1.02
CA GLN A 112 -11.71 -6.95 -1.75
C GLN A 112 -11.79 -8.13 -2.72
N ASN A 113 -10.64 -8.62 -3.18
CA ASN A 113 -10.58 -9.78 -4.05
C ASN A 113 -10.94 -11.06 -3.28
N THR A 114 -11.79 -11.87 -3.89
CA THR A 114 -12.16 -13.21 -3.40
C THR A 114 -11.13 -14.28 -3.80
N ASP A 115 -10.15 -13.87 -4.61
CA ASP A 115 -9.13 -14.69 -5.26
C ASP A 115 -7.83 -14.67 -4.42
N ASP A 116 -7.07 -15.77 -4.40
CA ASP A 116 -5.86 -15.94 -3.55
C ASP A 116 -4.64 -15.11 -4.03
N LYS A 117 -4.87 -14.02 -4.76
CA LYS A 117 -3.83 -13.17 -5.35
C LYS A 117 -3.09 -12.39 -4.26
N THR A 118 -1.76 -12.48 -4.29
CA THR A 118 -0.93 -11.71 -3.36
C THR A 118 -0.80 -10.25 -3.81
N ILE A 119 -0.40 -9.37 -2.89
CA ILE A 119 -0.08 -7.97 -3.23
C ILE A 119 0.98 -7.88 -4.35
N GLY A 120 1.93 -8.83 -4.40
CA GLY A 120 2.92 -8.90 -5.47
C GLY A 120 2.27 -9.17 -6.83
N ASP A 121 1.35 -10.13 -6.90
CA ASP A 121 0.64 -10.48 -8.14
C ASP A 121 -0.22 -9.31 -8.63
N LEU A 122 -0.87 -8.58 -7.72
CA LEU A 122 -1.63 -7.38 -8.06
C LEU A 122 -0.74 -6.27 -8.59
N PHE A 123 0.43 -6.06 -7.98
CA PHE A 123 1.41 -5.11 -8.49
C PHE A 123 1.86 -5.47 -9.91
N TYR A 124 2.21 -6.74 -10.16
CA TYR A 124 2.61 -7.19 -11.49
C TYR A 124 1.49 -7.05 -12.50
N LEU A 125 0.26 -7.46 -12.18
CA LEU A 125 -0.91 -7.29 -13.04
C LEU A 125 -1.17 -5.82 -13.37
N MET A 126 -1.10 -4.93 -12.38
CA MET A 126 -1.30 -3.49 -12.64
C MET A 126 -0.18 -2.90 -13.49
N ASN A 127 1.06 -3.35 -13.30
CA ASN A 127 2.22 -2.92 -14.09
C ASN A 127 2.26 -3.56 -15.49
N GLU A 128 1.59 -4.70 -15.70
CA GLU A 128 1.40 -5.33 -17.01
C GLU A 128 0.19 -4.72 -17.74
N SER A 129 -0.86 -4.36 -17.00
CA SER A 129 -2.06 -3.66 -17.49
C SER A 129 -1.80 -2.20 -17.83
N LEU A 130 -0.76 -1.61 -17.25
CA LEU A 130 -0.13 -0.38 -17.71
C LEU A 130 1.12 -0.79 -18.49
N PRO A 131 1.01 -1.21 -19.77
CA PRO A 131 2.20 -1.17 -20.61
C PRO A 131 2.80 0.23 -20.48
N ASP A 132 4.13 0.36 -20.55
CA ASP A 132 4.83 1.63 -20.78
C ASP A 132 4.37 2.17 -22.15
N ILE A 133 3.11 2.56 -22.23
CA ILE A 133 2.57 3.38 -23.30
C ILE A 133 3.30 4.68 -23.05
N LYS A 134 4.28 4.96 -23.91
CA LYS A 134 4.99 6.23 -23.84
C LYS A 134 3.92 7.30 -23.81
N PHE A 135 4.09 8.33 -23.00
CA PHE A 135 3.11 9.42 -22.89
C PHE A 135 2.57 9.90 -24.25
N VAL A 136 3.43 9.87 -25.28
CA VAL A 136 3.09 10.12 -26.68
C VAL A 136 2.08 9.11 -27.25
N ASP A 137 2.29 7.81 -27.05
CA ASP A 137 1.39 6.75 -27.51
C ASP A 137 0.01 6.86 -26.82
N ALA A 138 -0.03 7.23 -25.53
CA ALA A 138 -1.27 7.42 -24.78
C ALA A 138 -2.06 8.63 -25.31
N LEU A 139 -1.36 9.71 -25.63
CA LEU A 139 -1.93 10.87 -26.30
C LEU A 139 -2.48 10.51 -27.69
N VAL A 140 -1.75 9.70 -28.47
CA VAL A 140 -2.21 9.24 -29.78
C VAL A 140 -3.49 8.41 -29.64
N TYR A 141 -3.55 7.47 -28.70
CA TYR A 141 -4.76 6.69 -28.44
C TYR A 141 -5.94 7.58 -28.05
N LEU A 142 -5.73 8.53 -27.13
CA LEU A 142 -6.77 9.48 -26.73
C LEU A 142 -7.29 10.31 -27.92
N ILE A 143 -6.38 10.85 -28.74
CA ILE A 143 -6.75 11.63 -29.93
C ILE A 143 -7.50 10.75 -30.93
N SER A 144 -7.10 9.49 -31.09
CA SER A 144 -7.71 8.55 -32.03
C SER A 144 -9.12 8.16 -31.59
N GLU A 145 -9.32 7.85 -30.31
CA GLU A 145 -10.65 7.58 -29.72
C GLU A 145 -11.58 8.80 -29.83
N LEU A 146 -11.07 10.01 -29.57
CA LEU A 146 -11.84 11.25 -29.75
C LEU A 146 -12.20 11.48 -31.23
N LYS A 147 -11.32 11.09 -32.17
CA LYS A 147 -11.60 11.11 -33.61
C LYS A 147 -12.54 10.00 -34.07
N GLU A 148 -12.63 8.87 -33.39
CA GLU A 148 -13.60 7.80 -33.69
C GLU A 148 -15.01 8.17 -33.20
N LEU A 149 -15.11 8.84 -32.04
CA LEU A 149 -16.38 9.42 -31.54
C LEU A 149 -17.04 10.40 -32.54
N LYS A 150 -16.25 10.94 -33.47
CA LYS A 150 -16.66 11.80 -34.60
C LYS A 150 -17.70 11.19 -35.52
N GLN A 151 -17.78 9.86 -35.64
CA GLN A 151 -18.86 9.23 -36.41
C GLN A 151 -20.26 9.60 -35.85
N THR A 152 -20.32 10.15 -34.64
CA THR A 152 -21.55 10.57 -33.94
C THR A 152 -21.72 12.09 -33.84
N SER A 153 -21.14 12.87 -34.75
CA SER A 153 -21.44 14.30 -35.03
C SER A 153 -20.97 15.38 -34.04
N PHE A 154 -19.76 15.94 -34.20
CA PHE A 154 -19.40 17.31 -33.75
C PHE A 154 -18.13 17.84 -34.47
N GLU A 155 -18.28 18.79 -35.40
CA GLU A 155 -17.15 19.49 -36.08
C GLU A 155 -16.25 20.28 -35.10
N LYS A 156 -16.81 20.71 -33.97
CA LYS A 156 -16.09 21.46 -32.91
C LYS A 156 -14.99 20.66 -32.22
N ILE A 157 -15.03 19.33 -32.31
CA ILE A 157 -14.04 18.46 -31.64
C ILE A 157 -12.71 18.47 -32.39
N ASP A 158 -12.71 18.50 -33.73
CA ASP A 158 -11.46 18.58 -34.50
C ASP A 158 -10.73 19.89 -34.21
N GLU A 159 -11.46 21.01 -34.22
CA GLU A 159 -10.89 22.33 -33.93
C GLU A 159 -10.32 22.40 -32.50
N ALA A 160 -11.03 21.82 -31.52
CA ALA A 160 -10.54 21.74 -30.15
C ALA A 160 -9.32 20.81 -29.99
N ILE A 161 -9.25 19.70 -30.75
CA ILE A 161 -8.08 18.80 -30.75
C ILE A 161 -6.88 19.48 -31.39
N ASP A 162 -7.06 20.16 -32.52
CA ASP A 162 -5.98 20.86 -33.21
C ASP A 162 -5.46 22.05 -32.38
N ASP A 163 -6.37 22.80 -31.75
CA ASP A 163 -6.01 23.84 -30.79
C ASP A 163 -5.25 23.26 -29.59
N PHE A 164 -5.71 22.14 -29.03
CA PHE A 164 -5.00 21.45 -27.96
C PHE A 164 -3.58 21.01 -28.39
N ILE A 165 -3.43 20.41 -29.57
CA ILE A 165 -2.11 20.03 -30.12
C ILE A 165 -1.21 21.25 -30.29
N SER A 166 -1.77 22.38 -30.75
CA SER A 166 -1.02 23.64 -30.92
C SER A 166 -0.46 24.20 -29.61
N GLN A 167 -1.11 23.93 -28.49
CA GLN A 167 -0.69 24.37 -27.15
C GLN A 167 0.35 23.45 -26.51
N LEU A 168 0.60 22.25 -27.05
CA LEU A 168 1.62 21.34 -26.54
C LEU A 168 3.04 21.83 -26.86
N PRO A 169 4.06 21.47 -26.05
CA PRO A 169 5.47 21.75 -26.36
C PRO A 169 5.91 21.23 -27.74
N ARG A 170 6.80 21.98 -28.42
CA ARG A 170 7.24 21.69 -29.80
C ARG A 170 7.78 20.27 -30.00
N CYS A 171 8.50 19.73 -29.01
CA CYS A 171 9.02 18.36 -29.04
C CYS A 171 7.90 17.30 -29.11
N ILE A 172 6.77 17.54 -28.41
CA ILE A 172 5.61 16.64 -28.39
C ILE A 172 4.81 16.78 -29.69
N GLN A 173 4.65 18.00 -30.21
CA GLN A 173 4.00 18.22 -31.51
C GLN A 173 4.67 17.45 -32.66
N ILE A 174 6.01 17.47 -32.68
CA ILE A 174 6.80 16.76 -33.70
C ILE A 174 6.62 15.25 -33.56
N ALA A 175 6.64 14.73 -32.33
CA ALA A 175 6.46 13.31 -32.07
C ALA A 175 5.05 12.84 -32.48
N LEU A 176 4.00 13.60 -32.17
CA LEU A 176 2.62 13.24 -32.53
C LEU A 176 2.38 13.25 -34.05
N LYS A 177 2.96 14.22 -34.78
CA LYS A 177 2.86 14.29 -36.25
C LYS A 177 3.59 13.17 -37.00
N GLN A 178 4.46 12.42 -36.34
CA GLN A 178 5.15 11.28 -36.93
C GLN A 178 4.36 9.97 -36.76
N ILE A 179 3.33 9.97 -35.89
CA ILE A 179 2.61 8.77 -35.46
C ILE A 179 1.15 8.79 -35.94
N ILE A 180 0.55 9.98 -36.09
CA ILE A 180 -0.76 10.22 -36.71
C ILE A 180 -0.62 10.38 -38.22
#